data_AF-A0A6L2MP27-F1
#
_entry.id   AF-A0A6L2MP27-F1
#
_cell.length_a   1.000
_cell.length_b   1.000
_cell.length_c   1.000
_cell.angle_alpha   90.00
_cell.angle_beta   90.00
_cell.angle_gamma   90.00
#
_symmetry.space_group_name_H-M   'P 1'
#
loop_
_entity.id
_entity.type
_entity.pdbx_description
1 polymer ?
#
loop_
_entity_poly.entity_id
_entity_poly.type
_entity_poly.pdbx_seq_one_letter_code
_entity_poly.pdbx_strand_id
1 'polypeptide(L)'
;MAHDLLQLRKQHGVWLTTGWSQIPIVEPEILVDGEHRIDTTFEVAKKAWAEVFFYLDQNKLLFEGILLKPITVTPGADSKERATPQQVADYTLKLL
;
A
#
# COMPACT_ATOMS: atom_id res chain seq x y z
N MET A 1 4.71 1.06 33.81
CA MET A 1 4.05 -0.10 33.16
C MET A 1 3.30 0.32 31.88
N ALA A 2 3.94 1.11 31.00
CA ALA A 2 3.32 1.60 29.76
C ALA A 2 4.39 1.91 28.69
N HIS A 3 5.47 1.13 28.63
CA HIS A 3 6.62 1.44 27.76
C HIS A 3 7.06 0.29 26.83
N ASP A 4 6.35 -0.84 26.81
CA ASP A 4 6.82 -2.05 26.10
C ASP A 4 5.89 -2.55 24.95
N LEU A 5 4.96 -1.73 24.44
CA LEU A 5 3.94 -2.18 23.47
C LEU A 5 4.10 -1.70 22.01
N LEU A 6 5.32 -1.38 21.57
CA LEU A 6 5.60 -1.10 20.15
C LEU A 6 6.67 -2.07 19.62
N GLN A 7 6.37 -3.37 19.64
CA GLN A 7 7.18 -4.37 18.94
C GLN A 7 6.81 -4.34 17.45
N LEU A 8 7.38 -3.39 16.72
CA LEU A 8 7.36 -3.36 15.26
C LEU A 8 8.21 -4.54 14.75
N ARG A 9 7.60 -5.55 14.12
CA ARG A 9 8.34 -6.51 13.29
C ARG A 9 8.10 -6.20 11.82
N LYS A 10 9.15 -5.71 11.16
CA LYS A 10 9.21 -5.62 9.69
C LYS A 10 9.45 -7.03 9.15
N GLN A 11 8.44 -7.66 8.56
CA GLN A 11 8.62 -8.87 7.74
C GLN A 11 8.48 -8.45 6.28
N HIS A 12 9.56 -8.65 5.51
CA HIS A 12 9.56 -8.46 4.04
C HIS A 12 9.07 -7.08 3.53
N GLY A 13 9.25 -6.02 4.33
CA GLY A 13 8.82 -4.66 3.94
C GLY A 13 7.38 -4.30 4.28
N VAL A 14 6.62 -5.22 4.90
CA VAL A 14 5.24 -4.99 5.34
C VAL A 14 5.22 -4.64 6.84
N TRP A 15 4.50 -3.59 7.19
CA TRP A 15 4.25 -3.21 8.58
C TRP A 15 3.01 -3.94 9.11
N LEU A 16 3.15 -4.62 10.26
CA LEU A 16 2.03 -5.21 10.99
C LEU A 16 1.92 -4.50 12.34
N THR A 17 0.92 -3.64 12.54
CA THR A 17 0.67 -2.99 13.84
C THR A 17 -0.49 -3.65 14.56
N THR A 18 -0.26 -4.10 15.80
CA THR A 18 -1.30 -4.72 16.64
C THR A 18 -1.76 -3.74 17.73
N GLY A 19 -2.96 -3.17 17.59
CA GLY A 19 -3.58 -2.32 18.61
C GLY A 19 -5.10 -2.51 18.67
N TRP A 20 -5.60 -2.92 19.86
CA TRP A 20 -6.98 -3.21 20.27
C TRP A 20 -7.80 -4.10 19.31
N SER A 21 -7.83 -5.42 19.59
CA SER A 21 -8.62 -6.43 18.85
C SER A 21 -8.22 -6.55 17.37
N GLN A 22 -7.08 -7.19 17.15
CA GLN A 22 -6.13 -7.04 16.03
C GLN A 22 -6.66 -7.35 14.62
N ILE A 23 -7.22 -6.34 13.95
CA ILE A 23 -7.40 -6.35 12.49
C ILE A 23 -6.06 -5.89 11.86
N PRO A 24 -5.28 -6.75 11.18
CA PRO A 24 -4.06 -6.33 10.50
C PRO A 24 -4.33 -5.27 9.43
N ILE A 25 -3.55 -4.20 9.47
CA ILE A 25 -3.51 -3.20 8.41
C ILE A 25 -2.36 -3.57 7.47
N VAL A 26 -2.64 -3.70 6.19
CA VAL A 26 -1.67 -4.00 5.14
C VAL A 26 -1.39 -2.72 4.35
N GLU A 27 -0.16 -2.23 4.47
CA GLU A 27 0.32 -1.00 3.84
C GLU A 27 1.59 -1.30 3.02
N PRO A 28 1.47 -1.57 1.70
CA PRO A 28 2.63 -1.57 0.82
C PRO A 28 3.06 -0.12 0.58
N GLU A 29 4.17 0.27 1.19
CA GLU A 29 4.76 1.60 1.00
C GLU A 29 5.40 1.70 -0.38
N ILE A 30 4.84 2.55 -1.25
CA ILE A 30 5.40 2.87 -2.57
C ILE A 30 5.71 4.36 -2.58
N LEU A 31 6.99 4.68 -2.74
CA LEU A 31 7.45 6.06 -2.80
C LEU A 31 7.13 6.66 -4.18
N VAL A 32 6.57 7.85 -4.19
CA VAL A 32 6.16 8.59 -5.41
C VAL A 32 7.21 9.62 -5.83
N ASP A 33 8.44 9.53 -5.34
CA ASP A 33 9.51 10.45 -5.71
C ASP A 33 9.90 10.33 -7.20
N GLY A 34 10.30 11.45 -7.81
CA GLY A 34 10.80 11.53 -9.18
C GLY A 34 9.77 11.99 -10.23
N GLU A 35 10.18 11.95 -11.50
CA GLU A 35 9.49 12.62 -12.60
C GLU A 35 8.51 11.71 -13.40
N HIS A 36 8.22 10.51 -12.89
CA HIS A 36 7.50 9.48 -13.64
C HIS A 36 6.02 9.82 -13.87
N ARG A 37 5.44 9.23 -14.92
CA ARG A 37 4.02 9.38 -15.27
C ARG A 37 3.14 8.53 -14.34
N ILE A 38 1.86 8.88 -14.24
CA ILE A 38 0.86 8.12 -13.46
C ILE A 38 0.80 6.63 -13.87
N ASP A 39 1.01 6.32 -15.16
CA ASP A 39 1.08 4.95 -15.68
C ASP A 39 2.19 4.12 -15.01
N THR A 40 3.34 4.75 -14.74
CA THR A 40 4.47 4.08 -14.10
C THR A 40 4.14 3.75 -12.64
N THR A 41 3.57 4.72 -11.91
CA THR A 41 3.09 4.49 -10.53
C THR A 41 2.09 3.36 -10.48
N PHE A 42 1.13 3.35 -11.43
CA PHE A 42 0.13 2.30 -11.53
C PHE A 42 0.75 0.91 -11.73
N GLU A 43 1.67 0.76 -12.69
CA GLU A 43 2.29 -0.53 -12.98
C GLU A 43 3.18 -1.04 -11.83
N VAL A 44 3.90 -0.14 -11.14
CA VAL A 44 4.68 -0.49 -9.95
C VAL A 44 3.76 -0.91 -8.81
N ALA A 45 2.70 -0.14 -8.56
CA ALA A 45 1.75 -0.43 -7.50
C ALA A 45 1.02 -1.74 -7.73
N LYS A 46 0.63 -2.03 -8.97
CA LYS A 46 -0.02 -3.28 -9.34
C LYS A 46 0.86 -4.50 -9.05
N LYS A 47 2.16 -4.41 -9.32
CA LYS A 47 3.12 -5.48 -9.00
C LYS A 47 3.28 -5.65 -7.49
N ALA A 48 3.46 -4.55 -6.75
CA ALA A 48 3.59 -4.59 -5.30
C ALA A 48 2.33 -5.21 -4.64
N TRP A 49 1.14 -4.81 -5.09
CA TRP A 49 -0.12 -5.38 -4.61
C TRP A 49 -0.25 -6.86 -4.93
N ALA A 50 0.10 -7.28 -6.15
CA ALA A 50 0.09 -8.70 -6.51
C ALA A 50 1.00 -9.54 -5.61
N GLU A 51 2.20 -9.05 -5.30
CA GLU A 51 3.12 -9.71 -4.36
C GLU A 51 2.58 -9.74 -2.94
N VAL A 52 2.01 -8.64 -2.44
CA VAL A 52 1.37 -8.59 -1.12
C VAL A 52 0.25 -9.61 -1.02
N PHE A 53 -0.70 -9.63 -1.96
CA PHE A 53 -1.79 -10.60 -1.93
C PHE A 53 -1.31 -12.05 -2.08
N PHE A 54 -0.28 -12.28 -2.88
CA PHE A 54 0.37 -13.58 -2.96
C PHE A 54 0.88 -14.01 -1.57
N TYR A 55 1.64 -13.16 -0.88
CA TYR A 55 2.16 -13.50 0.45
C TYR A 55 1.08 -13.59 1.53
N LEU A 56 0.01 -12.80 1.45
CA LEU A 56 -1.12 -12.91 2.37
C LEU A 56 -1.83 -14.27 2.22
N ASP A 57 -2.05 -14.75 0.99
CA ASP A 57 -2.61 -16.08 0.74
C ASP A 57 -1.66 -17.21 1.16
N GLN A 58 -0.36 -17.08 0.88
CA GLN A 58 0.63 -18.06 1.31
C GLN A 58 0.68 -18.21 2.83
N ASN A 59 0.50 -17.12 3.56
CA ASN A 59 0.43 -17.10 5.03
C ASN A 59 -0.98 -17.39 5.59
N LYS A 60 -1.96 -17.73 4.73
CA LYS A 60 -3.32 -18.13 5.11
C LYS A 60 -4.06 -17.07 5.94
N LEU A 61 -3.88 -15.80 5.59
CA LEU A 61 -4.65 -14.72 6.19
C LEU A 61 -6.10 -14.71 5.68
N LEU A 62 -7.03 -14.38 6.57
CA LEU A 62 -8.43 -14.13 6.22
C LEU A 62 -8.56 -12.70 5.71
N PHE A 63 -8.89 -12.51 4.43
CA PHE A 63 -8.94 -11.19 3.80
C PHE A 63 -10.07 -10.31 4.37
N GLU A 64 -11.16 -10.91 4.84
CA GLU A 64 -12.24 -10.21 5.54
C GLU A 64 -11.80 -9.65 6.90
N GLY A 65 -10.70 -10.18 7.44
CA GLY A 65 -10.09 -9.76 8.69
C GLY A 65 -8.93 -8.79 8.52
N ILE A 66 -8.67 -8.25 7.31
CA ILE A 66 -7.61 -7.27 7.08
C ILE A 66 -8.18 -5.92 6.62
N LEU A 67 -7.46 -4.84 6.91
CA LEU A 67 -7.70 -3.53 6.33
C LEU A 67 -6.55 -3.19 5.39
N LEU A 68 -6.88 -2.63 4.23
CA LEU A 68 -5.88 -2.14 3.31
C LEU A 68 -5.66 -0.65 3.56
N LYS A 69 -4.41 -0.23 3.61
CA LYS A 69 -4.02 1.18 3.51
C LYS A 69 -3.29 1.37 2.18
N PRO A 70 -4.05 1.55 1.08
CA PRO A 70 -3.45 1.64 -0.23
C PRO A 70 -2.83 3.00 -0.51
N ILE A 71 -1.93 2.97 -1.49
CA ILE A 71 -1.42 4.20 -2.08
C ILE A 71 -2.51 4.85 -2.93
N THR A 72 -2.43 6.17 -3.08
CA THR A 72 -3.14 6.89 -4.13
C THR A 72 -2.27 6.90 -5.38
N VAL A 73 -2.83 6.55 -6.54
CA VAL A 73 -2.06 6.50 -7.78
C VAL A 73 -1.95 7.91 -8.38
N THR A 74 -0.78 8.52 -8.24
CA THR A 74 -0.47 9.85 -8.77
C THR A 74 0.75 9.78 -9.69
N PRO A 75 0.98 10.78 -10.57
CA PRO A 75 2.31 11.02 -11.11
C PRO A 75 3.34 11.19 -9.99
N GLY A 76 4.62 11.03 -10.33
CA GLY A 76 5.69 11.29 -9.40
C GLY A 76 5.70 12.75 -8.91
N ALA A 77 6.24 12.99 -7.72
CA ALA A 77 6.20 14.29 -7.05
C ALA A 77 6.86 15.41 -7.87
N ASP A 78 7.89 15.07 -8.66
CA ASP A 78 8.61 16.00 -9.53
C ASP A 78 8.11 15.95 -10.99
N SER A 79 7.03 15.21 -11.26
CA SER A 79 6.49 15.09 -12.61
C SER A 79 5.98 16.44 -13.13
N LYS A 80 6.34 16.76 -14.37
CA LYS A 80 5.82 17.94 -15.08
C LYS A 80 4.35 17.78 -15.46
N GLU A 81 3.83 16.55 -15.42
CA GLU A 81 2.45 16.23 -15.74
C GLU A 81 1.59 16.19 -14.49
N ARG A 82 0.50 16.97 -14.51
CA ARG A 82 -0.48 16.97 -13.42
C ARG A 82 -1.70 16.15 -13.83
N ALA A 83 -1.97 15.11 -13.05
CA ALA A 83 -3.22 14.36 -13.17
C ALA A 83 -4.37 15.14 -12.53
N THR A 84 -5.54 15.10 -13.14
CA THR A 84 -6.75 15.63 -12.52
C THR A 84 -7.21 14.72 -11.37
N PRO A 85 -8.01 15.22 -10.40
CA PRO A 85 -8.58 14.38 -9.36
C PRO A 85 -9.37 13.18 -9.92
N GLN A 86 -10.07 13.37 -11.04
CA GLN A 86 -10.80 12.29 -11.71
C GLN A 86 -9.83 11.21 -12.23
N GLN A 87 -8.74 11.60 -12.89
CA GLN A 87 -7.74 10.64 -13.36
C GLN A 87 -7.09 9.88 -12.18
N VAL A 88 -6.74 10.57 -11.11
CA VAL A 88 -6.19 9.93 -9.91
C VAL A 88 -7.17 8.91 -9.32
N ALA A 89 -8.46 9.26 -9.24
CA ALA A 89 -9.51 8.36 -8.78
C ALA A 89 -9.66 7.14 -9.71
N ASP A 90 -9.72 7.35 -11.02
CA ASP A 90 -9.87 6.28 -12.01
C ASP A 90 -8.71 5.28 -11.93
N TYR A 91 -7.48 5.77 -11.82
CA TYR A 91 -6.30 4.91 -11.69
C TYR A 91 -6.24 4.18 -10.35
N THR A 92 -6.60 4.86 -9.26
CA THR A 92 -6.61 4.25 -7.92
C THR A 92 -7.69 3.19 -7.81
N LEU A 93 -8.90 3.43 -8.33
CA LEU A 93 -9.99 2.45 -8.35
C LEU A 93 -9.73 1.30 -9.31
N LYS A 94 -8.98 1.52 -10.39
CA LYS A 94 -8.55 0.45 -11.30
C LYS A 94 -7.47 -0.45 -10.70
N LEU A 95 -6.71 0.06 -9.73
CA LEU A 95 -5.65 -0.68 -9.05
C LEU A 95 -6.20 -1.66 -8.00
N LEU A 96 -7.24 -1.24 -7.28
CA LEU A 96 -7.90 -1.98 -6.21
C LEU A 96 -8.90 -3.01 -6.77
#